data_AF-A0A4Q6FGB0-F1
#
_entry.id   AF-A0A4Q6FGB0-F1
#
_cell.length_a   1.000
_cell.length_b   1.000
_cell.length_c   1.000
_cell.angle_alpha   90.00
_cell.angle_beta   90.00
_cell.angle_gamma   90.00
#
_symmetry.space_group_name_H-M   'P 1'
#
loop_
_entity.id
_entity.type
_entity.pdbx_description
1 polymer ?
#
loop_
_entity_poly.entity_id
_entity_poly.type
_entity_poly.pdbx_seq_one_letter_code
_entity_poly.pdbx_strand_id
1 'polypeptide(L)' 'DCLRFIENRFALVAVASHRTRQLMEGKTPLVKTRNKEAVTALREIAEGFVVGYQPDERFRKDPKAPTEF' A
#
# COMPACT_ATOMS: atom_id res chain seq x y z
N ASP A 1 2.93 13.57 -7.72
CA ASP A 1 3.61 14.06 -6.50
C ASP A 1 3.02 13.29 -5.32
N CYS A 2 3.76 12.37 -4.69
CA CYS A 2 3.22 11.41 -3.70
C CYS A 2 2.86 12.06 -2.36
N LEU A 3 3.59 13.12 -1.98
CA LEU A 3 3.46 13.76 -0.68
C LEU A 3 2.14 14.52 -0.52
N ARG A 4 1.46 14.82 -1.64
CA ARG A 4 0.10 15.41 -1.63
C ARG A 4 -0.96 14.46 -1.07
N PHE A 5 -0.72 13.16 -1.14
CA PHE A 5 -1.65 12.13 -0.67
C PHE A 5 -1.18 11.50 0.64
N ILE A 6 0.14 11.36 0.82
CA ILE A 6 0.75 10.79 2.03
C ILE A 6 1.89 11.70 2.48
N GLU A 7 1.60 12.64 3.37
CA GLU A 7 2.58 13.62 3.87
C GLU A 7 3.69 12.97 4.70
N ASN A 8 3.35 11.93 5.46
CA ASN A 8 4.31 11.21 6.27
C ASN A 8 5.18 10.30 5.40
N ARG A 9 6.49 10.61 5.34
CA ARG A 9 7.47 9.88 4.53
C ARG A 9 7.66 8.43 4.94
N PHE A 10 7.58 8.12 6.24
CA PHE A 10 7.67 6.74 6.73
C PHE A 10 6.44 5.93 6.30
N ALA A 11 5.25 6.53 6.43
CA ALA A 11 4.01 5.93 5.96
C ALA A 11 4.02 5.73 4.43
N LEU A 12 4.53 6.71 3.68
CA LEU A 12 4.69 6.61 2.22
C LEU A 12 5.58 5.42 1.85
N VAL A 13 6.72 5.24 2.53
CA VAL A 13 7.62 4.10 2.29
C VAL A 13 6.91 2.78 2.60
N ALA A 14 6.17 2.69 3.71
CA ALA A 14 5.42 1.48 4.07
C ALA A 14 4.34 1.13 3.03
N VAL A 15 3.53 2.11 2.62
CA VAL A 15 2.47 1.93 1.61
C VAL A 15 3.06 1.56 0.25
N ALA A 16 4.10 2.27 -0.21
CA ALA A 16 4.76 1.99 -1.47
C ALA A 16 5.40 0.59 -1.47
N SER A 17 6.06 0.18 -0.37
CA SER A 17 6.67 -1.14 -0.24
C SER A 17 5.62 -2.26 -0.30
N HIS A 18 4.50 -2.07 0.39
CA HIS A 18 3.39 -3.02 0.37
C HIS A 18 2.77 -3.14 -1.02
N ARG A 19 2.49 -2.01 -1.68
CA ARG A 19 1.94 -2.02 -3.03
C ARG A 19 2.91 -2.61 -4.05
N THR A 20 4.20 -2.35 -3.90
CA THR A 20 5.25 -2.97 -4.73
C THR A 20 5.18 -4.49 -4.68
N ARG A 21 5.06 -5.07 -3.47
CA ARG A 21 4.91 -6.53 -3.30
C ARG A 21 3.68 -7.05 -4.03
N GLN A 22 2.55 -6.38 -3.90
CA GLN A 22 1.32 -6.78 -4.62
C GLN A 22 1.51 -6.80 -6.15
N LEU A 23 2.22 -5.81 -6.69
CA LEU A 23 2.52 -5.77 -8.13
C LEU A 23 3.49 -6.90 -8.53
N MET A 24 4.48 -7.21 -7.68
CA MET A 24 5.40 -8.35 -7.90
C MET A 24 4.67 -9.70 -7.83
N GLU A 25 3.61 -9.80 -7.03
CA GLU A 25 2.71 -10.97 -6.97
C GLU A 25 1.74 -11.04 -8.17
N GLY A 26 1.84 -10.10 -9.12
CA GLY A 26 1.05 -10.10 -10.35
C GLY A 26 -0.27 -9.33 -10.26
N LYS A 27 -0.53 -8.56 -9.20
CA LYS A 27 -1.70 -7.66 -9.18
C LYS A 27 -1.57 -6.63 -10.31
N THR A 28 -2.71 -6.32 -10.92
CA THR A 28 -2.76 -5.38 -12.04
C THR A 28 -2.36 -3.97 -11.59
N PRO A 29 -1.49 -3.28 -12.34
CA PRO A 29 -1.20 -1.87 -12.11
C PRO A 29 -2.41 -1.00 -12.47
N LEU A 30 -2.68 0.00 -11.64
CA LEU A 30 -3.78 0.97 -11.80
C LEU A 30 -3.40 2.13 -12.71
N VAL A 31 -2.11 2.26 -13.02
CA VAL A 31 -1.57 3.26 -13.94
C VAL A 31 -0.89 2.57 -15.12
N LYS A 32 -1.03 3.16 -16.31
CA LYS A 32 -0.29 2.71 -17.49
C LYS A 32 1.19 3.00 -17.29
N THR A 33 2.00 1.95 -17.26
CA THR A 33 3.40 2.03 -16.89
C THR A 33 4.24 1.04 -17.69
N ARG A 34 5.50 1.41 -17.94
CA ARG A 34 6.57 0.51 -18.40
C ARG A 34 7.66 0.37 -17.34
N ASN A 35 7.42 0.93 -16.15
CA ASN A 35 8.40 0.97 -15.06
C ASN A 35 8.26 -0.27 -14.18
N LYS A 36 9.35 -0.57 -13.45
CA LYS A 36 9.35 -1.60 -12.39
C LYS A 36 8.32 -1.27 -11.29
N GLU A 37 7.96 -2.30 -10.55
CA GLU A 37 6.88 -2.34 -9.57
C GLU A 37 7.00 -1.23 -8.52
N ALA A 38 8.21 -0.95 -8.04
CA ALA A 38 8.45 0.11 -7.05
C ALA A 38 8.10 1.50 -7.57
N VAL A 39 8.50 1.82 -8.81
CA VAL A 39 8.19 3.10 -9.44
C VAL A 39 6.72 3.16 -9.81
N THR A 40 6.14 2.05 -10.27
CA THR A 40 4.72 1.95 -10.56
C THR A 40 3.88 2.22 -9.30
N ALA A 41 4.21 1.62 -8.15
CA ALA A 41 3.52 1.88 -6.89
C ALA A 41 3.58 3.37 -6.48
N LEU A 42 4.75 4.01 -6.59
CA LEU A 42 4.87 5.45 -6.31
C LEU A 42 4.04 6.30 -7.28
N ARG A 43 3.93 5.89 -8.55
CA ARG A 43 3.08 6.57 -9.54
C ARG A 43 1.60 6.40 -9.23
N GLU A 44 1.16 5.22 -8.82
CA GLU A 44 -0.23 5.01 -8.37
C GLU A 44 -0.56 5.89 -7.15
N ILE A 45 0.37 6.06 -6.22
CA ILE A 45 0.22 6.98 -5.07
C ILE A 45 0.19 8.44 -5.54
N ALA A 46 1.07 8.81 -6.46
CA ALA A 46 1.15 10.17 -7.01
C ALA A 46 -0.10 10.60 -7.82
N GLU A 47 -0.89 9.64 -8.30
CA GLU A 47 -2.17 9.85 -8.99
C GLU A 47 -3.39 9.67 -8.06
N GLY A 48 -3.16 9.32 -6.78
CA GLY A 48 -4.22 9.14 -5.78
C GLY A 48 -4.96 7.80 -5.84
N PHE A 49 -4.51 6.84 -6.65
CA PHE A 49 -5.11 5.50 -6.72
C PHE A 49 -4.79 4.64 -5.49
N VAL A 50 -3.68 4.93 -4.82
CA VAL A 50 -3.22 4.22 -3.62
C VAL A 50 -2.85 5.24 -2.56
N VAL A 51 -3.59 5.30 -1.45
CA VAL A 51 -3.38 6.33 -0.40
C VAL A 51 -3.35 5.78 1.03
N GLY A 52 -3.57 4.49 1.20
CA GLY A 52 -3.66 3.86 2.52
C GLY A 52 -2.91 2.54 2.61
N TYR A 53 -2.47 2.21 3.83
CA TYR A 53 -1.98 0.88 4.17
C TYR A 53 -3.18 0.03 4.61
N GLN A 54 -3.51 -0.99 3.83
CA GLN A 54 -4.42 -2.05 4.25
C GLN A 54 -3.55 -3.28 4.53
N PRO A 55 -3.28 -3.62 5.80
CA PRO A 55 -2.59 -4.85 6.11
C PRO A 55 -3.40 -6.02 5.54
N ASP A 56 -2.72 -6.94 4.86
CA ASP A 56 -3.35 -8.14 4.32
C ASP A 56 -4.06 -8.89 5.46
N GLU A 57 -5.31 -9.31 5.24
CA GLU A 57 -6.18 -9.92 6.25
C GLU A 57 -5.55 -11.14 6.92
N ARG A 58 -4.58 -11.80 6.27
CA ARG A 58 -3.80 -12.89 6.87
C ARG A 58 -2.98 -12.46 8.10
N PHE A 59 -2.66 -11.17 8.22
CA PHE A 59 -1.98 -10.58 9.38
C PHE A 59 -2.96 -10.03 10.42
N ARG A 60 -4.26 -9.94 10.11
CA ARG A 60 -5.30 -9.59 11.08
C ARG A 60 -5.67 -10.82 11.91
N LYS A 61 -4.75 -11.28 12.77
CA LYS A 61 -5.11 -12.18 13.87
C LYS A 61 -5.52 -11.33 15.06
N ASP A 62 -6.81 -11.01 15.15
CA ASP A 62 -7.41 -10.57 16.40
C ASP A 62 -8.07 -11.79 17.07
N PRO A 63 -7.43 -12.48 18.05
CA PRO A 63 -8.22 -13.23 19.02
C PRO A 63 -8.96 -12.19 19.87
N LYS A 64 -10.27 -12.11 19.68
CA LYS A 64 -11.22 -11.32 20.49
C LYS A 64 -10.85 -11.47 21.98
N ALA A 65 -10.46 -10.39 22.64
CA ALA A 65 -10.30 -10.39 24.08
C ALA A 65 -11.66 -10.76 24.69
N PRO A 66 -11.77 -11.83 25.50
CA PRO A 66 -12.97 -12.00 26.30
C PRO A 66 -13.01 -10.85 27.29
N THR A 67 -13.94 -9.94 27.05
CA THR A 67 -14.42 -9.00 28.06
C THR A 67 -15.26 -9.84 29.01
N GLU A 68 -14.66 -10.26 30.12
CA GLU A 68 -15.38 -10.78 31.26
C GLU A 68 -15.18 -9.80 32.43
N PHE A 69 -16.27 -9.56 33.15
CA PHE A 69 -16.52 -8.50 34.13
C PHE A 69 -15.55 -8.49 35.31
#